data_AF-A0A958UP79-F1
#
_entry.id   AF-A0A958UP79-F1
#
_cell.length_a   1.000
_cell.length_b   1.000
_cell.length_c   1.000
_cell.angle_alpha   90.00
_cell.angle_beta   90.00
_cell.angle_gamma   90.00
#
_symmetry.space_group_name_H-M   'P 1'
#
loop_
_entity.id
_entity.type
_entity.pdbx_description
1 polymer ?
#
loop_
_entity_poly.entity_id
_entity_poly.type
_entity_poly.pdbx_seq_one_letter_code
_entity_poly.pdbx_strand_id
1 'polypeptide(L)'
;MKFLAILFFISFFTACNTNTRNEYLAIAENTVNTETEIIQEHPGKKLMENNCYVCHNPKTAEDAMIAPPMVAVKMHYISGETSKEEFIVAMVEWSKNPSEEKSKMPGAVKKFGLMPYQFYPEETIKQIADYMYDNDIEEPQWFDAHYKQMHGDRPQMKGRMGHGKGNGKGMGKNQNANTQLSEKERGMQMAQTTKAELGKNLMGQIQKNGVIAALDFCNIQALPITDSMAAVHKAYIRRVTDKPRNPKNKANATELQYLENFKKQVAAGGEVNPIVVAMGNETEFYNPIVTNSMCLKCHGTPGKELETLTLTKIQELYPMDKATGYGENEVRGIWSIRFKNSE
;
A
#
# COMPACT_ATOMS: atom_id res chain seq x y z
N MET A 1 52.91 -9.79 -45.67
CA MET A 1 52.04 -8.59 -45.77
C MET A 1 50.81 -8.96 -46.58
N LYS A 2 49.62 -8.77 -45.97
CA LYS A 2 48.29 -8.49 -46.56
C LYS A 2 47.72 -9.53 -47.56
N PHE A 3 46.86 -10.42 -47.08
CA PHE A 3 45.37 -10.34 -47.09
C PHE A 3 44.75 -10.84 -48.40
N LEU A 4 44.22 -12.07 -48.38
CA LEU A 4 43.26 -12.58 -49.36
C LEU A 4 41.94 -12.81 -48.63
N ALA A 5 40.88 -12.15 -49.09
CA ALA A 5 39.50 -12.36 -48.67
C ALA A 5 38.91 -13.54 -49.44
N ILE A 6 38.23 -14.47 -48.76
CA ILE A 6 37.40 -15.49 -49.42
C ILE A 6 36.09 -15.68 -48.63
N LEU A 7 35.00 -15.56 -49.39
CA LEU A 7 33.60 -15.77 -49.03
C LEU A 7 33.26 -17.26 -48.77
N PHE A 8 32.29 -17.44 -47.88
CA PHE A 8 31.18 -18.41 -47.86
C PHE A 8 31.29 -19.72 -48.68
N PHE A 9 31.08 -20.86 -48.01
CA PHE A 9 30.33 -21.97 -48.59
C PHE A 9 29.62 -22.82 -47.52
N ILE A 10 28.30 -23.01 -47.72
CA ILE A 10 27.38 -23.82 -46.94
C ILE A 10 27.49 -25.29 -47.40
N SER A 11 27.40 -26.25 -46.48
CA SER A 11 26.91 -27.60 -46.84
C SER A 11 26.20 -28.29 -45.68
N PHE A 12 24.94 -28.61 -45.97
CA PHE A 12 24.03 -29.51 -45.28
C PHE A 12 24.51 -30.96 -45.44
N PHE A 13 24.43 -31.78 -44.38
CA PHE A 13 24.24 -33.22 -44.54
C PHE A 13 23.38 -33.77 -43.38
N THR A 14 22.20 -34.24 -43.75
CA THR A 14 21.34 -35.15 -42.99
C THR A 14 21.62 -36.58 -43.45
N ALA A 15 21.76 -37.55 -42.54
CA ALA A 15 21.41 -38.96 -42.81
C ALA A 15 21.31 -39.77 -41.50
N CYS A 16 20.15 -40.39 -41.30
CA CYS A 16 19.87 -41.41 -40.30
C CYS A 16 20.45 -42.77 -40.71
N ASN A 17 20.71 -43.67 -39.75
CA ASN A 17 20.65 -45.11 -39.99
C ASN A 17 20.19 -45.89 -38.74
N THR A 18 19.39 -46.92 -38.99
CA THR A 18 18.56 -47.73 -38.07
C THR A 18 19.11 -49.15 -37.87
N ASN A 19 18.98 -49.70 -36.65
CA ASN A 19 18.79 -51.14 -36.30
C ASN A 19 19.06 -51.29 -34.78
N THR A 20 18.42 -52.12 -33.95
CA THR A 20 17.38 -53.17 -34.06
C THR A 20 16.81 -53.40 -32.65
N ARG A 21 15.52 -53.75 -32.59
CA ARG A 21 14.69 -54.06 -31.40
C ARG A 21 15.27 -55.17 -30.49
N ASN A 22 15.03 -55.01 -29.18
CA ASN A 22 14.67 -56.13 -28.29
C ASN A 22 13.23 -55.92 -27.80
N GLU A 23 12.48 -57.01 -27.76
CA GLU A 23 11.06 -57.10 -27.39
C GLU A 23 10.80 -56.72 -25.92
N TYR A 24 9.70 -56.01 -25.68
CA TYR A 24 8.98 -56.09 -24.40
C TYR A 24 7.48 -56.02 -24.66
N LEU A 25 6.78 -57.04 -24.19
CA LEU A 25 5.33 -57.21 -24.24
C LEU A 25 4.65 -56.20 -23.31
N ALA A 26 3.62 -55.53 -23.84
CA ALA A 26 2.83 -54.55 -23.13
C ALA A 26 1.94 -55.20 -22.05
N ILE A 27 2.03 -54.68 -20.83
CA ILE A 27 0.95 -54.75 -19.83
C ILE A 27 0.57 -53.31 -19.55
N ALA A 28 -0.70 -52.98 -19.80
CA ALA A 28 -1.24 -51.65 -19.61
C ALA A 28 -1.20 -51.25 -18.12
N GLU A 29 -0.42 -50.23 -17.79
CA GLU A 29 -0.56 -49.50 -16.53
C GLU A 29 -1.33 -48.21 -16.79
N ASN A 30 -2.51 -48.14 -16.17
CA ASN A 30 -3.27 -46.91 -15.99
C ASN A 30 -2.41 -45.90 -15.21
N THR A 31 -1.68 -45.04 -15.91
CA THR A 31 -1.12 -43.84 -15.30
C THR A 31 -2.22 -42.81 -15.16
N VAL A 32 -2.72 -42.67 -13.94
CA VAL A 32 -3.45 -41.49 -13.48
C VAL A 32 -2.53 -40.29 -13.68
N ASN A 33 -2.78 -39.50 -14.72
CA ASN A 33 -2.14 -38.20 -14.92
C ASN A 33 -2.55 -37.29 -13.76
N THR A 34 -1.70 -37.23 -12.73
CA THR A 34 -1.77 -36.17 -11.73
C THR A 34 -0.90 -35.04 -12.24
N GLU A 35 -1.42 -34.29 -13.21
CA GLU A 35 -0.90 -32.96 -13.51
C GLU A 35 -1.10 -32.12 -12.25
N THR A 36 -0.02 -31.94 -11.49
CA THR A 36 -0.02 -30.96 -10.41
C THR A 36 0.03 -29.61 -11.08
N GLU A 37 -1.14 -28.99 -11.30
CA GLU A 37 -1.23 -27.57 -11.66
C GLU A 37 -0.41 -26.77 -10.63
N ILE A 38 0.71 -26.22 -11.08
CA ILE A 38 1.41 -25.17 -10.33
C ILE A 38 0.48 -23.96 -10.41
N ILE A 39 -0.42 -23.81 -9.44
CA ILE A 39 -1.23 -22.60 -9.28
C ILE A 39 -0.26 -21.48 -8.96
N GLN A 40 0.14 -20.71 -9.97
CA GLN A 40 0.92 -19.51 -9.77
C GLN A 40 0.04 -18.52 -8.99
N GLU A 41 0.43 -18.26 -7.74
CA GLU A 41 -0.29 -17.35 -6.85
C GLU A 41 -0.37 -15.96 -7.49
N HIS A 42 -1.60 -15.46 -7.63
CA HIS A 42 -1.86 -14.17 -8.28
C HIS A 42 -1.09 -13.04 -7.56
N PRO A 43 -0.32 -12.19 -8.26
CA PRO A 43 0.56 -11.20 -7.65
C PRO A 43 -0.19 -10.22 -6.73
N GLY A 44 -1.42 -9.87 -7.11
CA GLY A 44 -2.33 -9.04 -6.31
C GLY A 44 -2.56 -9.50 -4.87
N LYS A 45 -2.47 -10.82 -4.58
CA LYS A 45 -2.60 -11.33 -3.21
C LYS A 45 -1.49 -10.81 -2.32
N LYS A 46 -0.23 -11.00 -2.73
CA LYS A 46 0.94 -10.53 -1.98
C LYS A 46 0.97 -9.00 -1.89
N LEU A 47 0.56 -8.32 -2.94
CA LEU A 47 0.46 -6.86 -2.92
C LEU A 47 -0.57 -6.39 -1.89
N MET A 48 -1.73 -7.03 -1.80
CA MET A 48 -2.76 -6.72 -0.80
C MET A 48 -2.26 -6.99 0.62
N GLU A 49 -1.62 -8.13 0.86
CA GLU A 49 -1.03 -8.48 2.15
C GLU A 49 0.02 -7.45 2.58
N ASN A 50 0.92 -7.06 1.66
CA ASN A 50 1.99 -6.14 1.98
C ASN A 50 1.54 -4.68 2.16
N ASN A 51 0.52 -4.25 1.40
CA ASN A 51 0.15 -2.84 1.31
C ASN A 51 -1.12 -2.48 2.09
N CYS A 52 -2.07 -3.41 2.20
CA CYS A 52 -3.41 -3.14 2.74
C CYS A 52 -3.62 -3.77 4.12
N TYR A 53 -3.03 -4.94 4.40
CA TYR A 53 -3.25 -5.65 5.67
C TYR A 53 -2.59 -4.99 6.88
N VAL A 54 -1.77 -3.95 6.70
CA VAL A 54 -1.37 -3.09 7.82
C VAL A 54 -2.60 -2.53 8.55
N CYS A 55 -3.68 -2.25 7.82
CA CYS A 55 -4.92 -1.70 8.37
C CYS A 55 -6.14 -2.62 8.24
N HIS A 56 -6.16 -3.44 7.19
CA HIS A 56 -7.33 -4.26 6.80
C HIS A 56 -7.12 -5.77 7.06
N ASN A 57 -6.22 -6.13 8.00
CA ASN A 57 -5.80 -7.51 8.23
C ASN A 57 -6.99 -8.42 8.61
N PRO A 58 -7.18 -9.58 7.95
CA PRO A 58 -8.22 -10.53 8.34
C PRO A 58 -7.96 -11.21 9.70
N LYS A 59 -6.72 -11.16 10.22
CA LYS A 59 -6.34 -11.81 11.48
C LYS A 59 -6.50 -10.93 12.71
N THR A 60 -6.84 -9.65 12.53
CA THR A 60 -6.99 -8.69 13.64
C THR A 60 -8.32 -8.92 14.37
N ALA A 61 -8.27 -8.85 15.70
CA ALA A 61 -9.47 -8.89 16.55
C ALA A 61 -10.40 -7.70 16.25
N GLU A 62 -11.71 -7.87 16.40
CA GLU A 62 -12.71 -6.88 15.95
C GLU A 62 -12.52 -5.49 16.58
N ASP A 63 -12.21 -5.45 17.87
CA ASP A 63 -12.01 -4.24 18.66
C ASP A 63 -10.66 -3.55 18.39
N ALA A 64 -9.69 -4.29 17.84
CA ALA A 64 -8.37 -3.80 17.45
C ALA A 64 -8.28 -3.36 15.98
N MET A 65 -9.37 -3.51 15.20
CA MET A 65 -9.41 -3.11 13.79
C MET A 65 -9.29 -1.60 13.64
N ILE A 66 -8.43 -1.16 12.72
CA ILE A 66 -8.26 0.27 12.37
C ILE A 66 -8.95 0.65 11.06
N ALA A 67 -9.40 -0.34 10.27
CA ALA A 67 -10.16 -0.17 9.04
C ALA A 67 -11.08 -1.40 8.84
N PRO A 68 -12.11 -1.36 7.97
CA PRO A 68 -12.95 -2.54 7.71
C PRO A 68 -12.13 -3.67 7.06
N PRO A 69 -12.41 -4.96 7.30
CA PRO A 69 -11.65 -6.04 6.65
C PRO A 69 -11.84 -6.01 5.13
N MET A 70 -10.83 -6.45 4.35
CA MET A 70 -10.90 -6.38 2.87
C MET A 70 -12.08 -7.17 2.30
N VAL A 71 -12.53 -8.25 2.96
CA VAL A 71 -13.75 -8.99 2.59
C VAL A 71 -14.99 -8.09 2.60
N ALA A 72 -15.11 -7.18 3.57
CA ALA A 72 -16.20 -6.20 3.60
C ALA A 72 -16.10 -5.21 2.44
N VAL A 73 -14.89 -4.74 2.11
CA VAL A 73 -14.67 -3.87 0.94
C VAL A 73 -15.13 -4.55 -0.34
N LYS A 74 -14.69 -5.80 -0.58
CA LYS A 74 -15.09 -6.60 -1.74
C LYS A 74 -16.62 -6.70 -1.85
N MET A 75 -17.29 -7.07 -0.76
CA MET A 75 -18.75 -7.25 -0.75
C MET A 75 -19.55 -5.98 -1.03
N HIS A 76 -19.07 -4.82 -0.55
CA HIS A 76 -19.78 -3.55 -0.76
C HIS A 76 -19.52 -2.94 -2.14
N TYR A 77 -18.38 -3.27 -2.77
CA TYR A 77 -18.01 -2.70 -4.05
C TYR A 77 -18.38 -3.56 -5.25
N ILE A 78 -18.58 -4.87 -5.07
CA ILE A 78 -19.01 -5.80 -6.11
C ILE A 78 -20.48 -6.17 -5.89
N SER A 79 -21.33 -5.93 -6.89
CA SER A 79 -22.71 -6.47 -6.97
C SER A 79 -22.80 -7.57 -8.02
N GLY A 80 -23.99 -8.15 -8.23
CA GLY A 80 -24.21 -9.13 -9.32
C GLY A 80 -23.98 -8.57 -10.73
N GLU A 81 -24.07 -7.25 -10.90
CA GLU A 81 -23.95 -6.56 -12.19
C GLU A 81 -22.61 -5.85 -12.37
N THR A 82 -21.82 -5.71 -11.31
CA THR A 82 -20.52 -5.03 -11.39
C THR A 82 -19.58 -5.85 -12.26
N SER A 83 -19.04 -5.24 -13.31
CA SER A 83 -17.95 -5.81 -14.12
C SER A 83 -16.60 -5.72 -13.40
N LYS A 84 -15.63 -6.51 -13.84
CA LYS A 84 -14.27 -6.46 -13.29
C LYS A 84 -13.64 -5.09 -13.53
N GLU A 85 -13.81 -4.56 -14.74
CA GLU A 85 -13.29 -3.27 -15.16
C GLU A 85 -13.84 -2.14 -14.28
N GLU A 86 -15.15 -2.13 -14.02
CA GLU A 86 -15.78 -1.16 -13.11
C GLU A 86 -15.25 -1.27 -11.68
N PHE A 87 -15.04 -2.49 -11.18
CA PHE A 87 -14.47 -2.70 -9.85
C PHE A 87 -13.03 -2.18 -9.76
N ILE A 88 -12.19 -2.50 -10.74
CA ILE A 88 -10.79 -2.04 -10.81
C ILE A 88 -10.75 -0.51 -10.86
N VAL A 89 -11.56 0.12 -11.71
CA VAL A 89 -11.65 1.58 -11.81
C VAL A 89 -12.07 2.18 -10.46
N ALA A 90 -13.11 1.62 -9.81
CA ALA A 90 -13.57 2.10 -8.51
C ALA A 90 -12.48 2.01 -7.42
N MET A 91 -11.70 0.93 -7.39
CA MET A 91 -10.59 0.77 -6.43
C MET A 91 -9.44 1.75 -6.70
N VAL A 92 -9.07 1.92 -7.97
CA VAL A 92 -8.03 2.89 -8.37
C VAL A 92 -8.46 4.31 -8.02
N GLU A 93 -9.67 4.74 -8.37
CA GLU A 93 -10.18 6.07 -8.06
C GLU A 93 -10.30 6.32 -6.56
N TRP A 94 -10.79 5.33 -5.82
CA TRP A 94 -10.86 5.40 -4.36
C TRP A 94 -9.46 5.58 -3.75
N SER A 95 -8.47 4.81 -4.18
CA SER A 95 -7.10 4.90 -3.65
C SER A 95 -6.46 6.28 -3.89
N LYS A 96 -6.75 6.90 -5.04
CA LYS A 96 -6.22 8.23 -5.42
C LYS A 96 -6.85 9.37 -4.64
N ASN A 97 -8.14 9.28 -4.34
CA ASN A 97 -8.86 10.34 -3.66
C ASN A 97 -10.04 9.79 -2.83
N PRO A 98 -9.76 9.20 -1.65
CA PRO A 98 -10.80 8.75 -0.73
C PRO A 98 -11.66 9.94 -0.28
N SER A 99 -12.98 9.80 -0.35
CA SER A 99 -13.92 10.80 0.19
C SER A 99 -15.18 10.13 0.75
N GLU A 100 -15.87 10.81 1.67
CA GLU A 100 -17.12 10.27 2.23
C GLU A 100 -18.20 10.10 1.13
N GLU A 101 -18.31 11.07 0.23
CA GLU A 101 -19.25 11.08 -0.89
C GLU A 101 -19.06 9.88 -1.83
N LYS A 102 -17.81 9.50 -2.10
CA LYS A 102 -17.47 8.38 -3.00
C LYS A 102 -17.53 7.02 -2.30
N SER A 103 -17.74 6.98 -1.00
CA SER A 103 -17.67 5.72 -0.24
C SER A 103 -18.95 4.91 -0.41
N LYS A 104 -18.82 3.64 -0.82
CA LYS A 104 -19.92 2.67 -0.75
C LYS A 104 -20.12 2.07 0.65
N MET A 105 -19.35 2.54 1.65
CA MET A 105 -19.32 2.00 3.01
C MET A 105 -19.49 3.09 4.08
N PRO A 106 -20.61 3.83 4.10
CA PRO A 106 -20.82 4.93 5.05
C PRO A 106 -20.76 4.47 6.52
N GLY A 107 -21.16 3.23 6.81
CA GLY A 107 -21.01 2.63 8.15
C GLY A 107 -19.56 2.46 8.57
N ALA A 108 -18.68 2.08 7.65
CA ALA A 108 -17.24 1.98 7.92
C ALA A 108 -16.61 3.35 8.12
N VAL A 109 -16.99 4.34 7.30
CA VAL A 109 -16.56 5.74 7.49
C VAL A 109 -16.99 6.25 8.88
N LYS A 110 -18.21 5.94 9.32
CA LYS A 110 -18.69 6.31 10.65
C LYS A 110 -17.92 5.62 11.78
N LYS A 111 -17.56 4.34 11.63
CA LYS A 111 -16.87 3.55 12.68
C LYS A 111 -15.37 3.86 12.75
N PHE A 112 -14.69 3.92 11.61
CA PHE A 112 -13.23 3.99 11.52
C PHE A 112 -12.71 5.37 11.07
N GLY A 113 -13.59 6.25 10.60
CA GLY A 113 -13.21 7.47 9.89
C GLY A 113 -12.94 7.22 8.41
N LEU A 114 -12.70 8.30 7.66
CA LEU A 114 -12.29 8.21 6.26
C LEU A 114 -10.87 7.67 6.14
N MET A 115 -10.66 6.70 5.24
CA MET A 115 -9.32 6.18 4.94
C MET A 115 -8.39 7.33 4.50
N PRO A 116 -7.27 7.59 5.18
CA PRO A 116 -6.33 8.62 4.76
C PRO A 116 -5.70 8.24 3.41
N TYR A 117 -5.51 9.24 2.52
CA TYR A 117 -4.79 9.03 1.26
C TYR A 117 -3.43 8.35 1.48
N GLN A 118 -3.18 7.27 0.76
CA GLN A 118 -1.90 6.59 0.69
C GLN A 118 -1.42 6.56 -0.75
N PHE A 119 -0.13 6.83 -0.93
CA PHE A 119 0.46 6.65 -2.25
C PHE A 119 0.66 5.15 -2.47
N TYR A 120 -0.01 4.64 -3.50
CA TYR A 120 0.26 3.34 -4.09
C TYR A 120 0.38 3.53 -5.60
N PRO A 121 1.32 2.83 -6.26
CA PRO A 121 1.32 2.78 -7.72
C PRO A 121 -0.04 2.34 -8.25
N GLU A 122 -0.49 2.95 -9.34
CA GLU A 122 -1.79 2.58 -9.93
C GLU A 122 -1.84 1.10 -10.32
N GLU A 123 -0.74 0.58 -10.86
CA GLU A 123 -0.61 -0.82 -11.25
C GLU A 123 -0.73 -1.78 -10.06
N THR A 124 -0.20 -1.39 -8.90
CA THR A 124 -0.39 -2.12 -7.65
C THR A 124 -1.87 -2.28 -7.31
N ILE A 125 -2.62 -1.18 -7.35
CA ILE A 125 -4.04 -1.20 -7.02
C ILE A 125 -4.84 -2.00 -8.06
N LYS A 126 -4.46 -1.92 -9.34
CA LYS A 126 -5.05 -2.76 -10.40
C LYS A 126 -4.86 -4.24 -10.13
N GLN A 127 -3.64 -4.68 -9.80
CA GLN A 127 -3.38 -6.09 -9.51
C GLN A 127 -4.09 -6.57 -8.23
N ILE A 128 -4.17 -5.74 -7.20
CA ILE A 128 -4.94 -6.03 -5.98
C ILE A 128 -6.43 -6.18 -6.32
N ALA A 129 -6.99 -5.25 -7.08
CA ALA A 129 -8.40 -5.28 -7.45
C ALA A 129 -8.73 -6.46 -8.38
N ASP A 130 -7.87 -6.77 -9.35
CA ASP A 130 -8.02 -7.94 -10.22
C ASP A 130 -8.04 -9.25 -9.40
N TYR A 131 -7.11 -9.40 -8.46
CA TYR A 131 -7.10 -10.51 -7.51
C TYR A 131 -8.40 -10.57 -6.70
N MET A 132 -8.76 -9.46 -6.05
CA MET A 132 -9.92 -9.38 -5.18
C MET A 132 -11.22 -9.72 -5.93
N TYR A 133 -11.35 -9.36 -7.20
CA TYR A 133 -12.57 -9.60 -7.96
C TYR A 133 -12.78 -11.10 -8.21
N ASP A 134 -11.75 -11.80 -8.71
CA ASP A 134 -11.87 -13.20 -9.13
C ASP A 134 -11.71 -14.23 -8.00
N ASN A 135 -11.10 -13.85 -6.87
CA ASN A 135 -10.69 -14.80 -5.84
C ASN A 135 -11.41 -14.57 -4.51
N ASP A 136 -11.66 -15.66 -3.79
CA ASP A 136 -12.02 -15.57 -2.37
C ASP A 136 -10.83 -15.00 -1.60
N ILE A 137 -11.12 -14.10 -0.65
CA ILE A 137 -10.12 -13.47 0.19
C ILE A 137 -10.38 -13.82 1.65
N GLU A 138 -9.31 -13.92 2.44
CA GLU A 138 -9.41 -14.27 3.85
C GLU A 138 -10.36 -13.31 4.58
N GLU A 139 -11.21 -13.88 5.43
CA GLU A 139 -12.13 -13.17 6.29
C GLU A 139 -11.79 -13.39 7.77
N PRO A 140 -12.01 -12.39 8.64
CA PRO A 140 -11.86 -12.59 10.07
C PRO A 140 -12.82 -13.66 10.62
N GLN A 141 -12.37 -14.41 11.62
CA GLN A 141 -13.21 -15.44 12.27
C GLN A 141 -14.50 -14.88 12.89
N TRP A 142 -14.48 -13.60 13.30
CA TRP A 142 -15.63 -12.90 13.87
C TRP A 142 -16.58 -12.31 12.82
N PHE A 143 -16.22 -12.35 11.53
CA PHE A 143 -16.87 -11.58 10.48
C PHE A 143 -18.34 -11.95 10.27
N ASP A 144 -18.65 -13.25 10.18
CA ASP A 144 -20.02 -13.74 10.02
C ASP A 144 -20.94 -13.35 11.18
N ALA A 145 -20.43 -13.44 12.41
CA ALA A 145 -21.18 -13.07 13.61
C ALA A 145 -21.47 -11.57 13.62
N HIS A 146 -20.45 -10.75 13.33
CA HIS A 146 -20.59 -9.30 13.20
C HIS A 146 -21.59 -8.93 12.10
N TYR A 147 -21.51 -9.57 10.94
CA TYR A 147 -22.42 -9.29 9.82
C TYR A 147 -23.88 -9.56 10.19
N LYS A 148 -24.16 -10.71 10.81
CA LYS A 148 -25.50 -11.07 11.29
C LYS A 148 -26.02 -10.09 12.34
N GLN A 149 -25.17 -9.63 13.25
CA GLN A 149 -25.55 -8.63 14.25
C GLN A 149 -25.97 -7.30 13.61
N MET A 150 -25.26 -6.87 12.57
CA MET A 150 -25.51 -5.57 11.92
C MET A 150 -26.65 -5.60 10.89
N HIS A 151 -26.91 -6.76 10.28
CA HIS A 151 -27.84 -6.88 9.14
C HIS A 151 -29.00 -7.86 9.36
N GLY A 152 -29.05 -8.53 10.51
CA GLY A 152 -30.04 -9.57 10.81
C GLY A 152 -29.89 -10.81 9.92
N ASP A 153 -30.99 -11.48 9.64
CA ASP A 153 -31.03 -12.69 8.78
C ASP A 153 -30.97 -12.38 7.28
N ARG A 154 -30.63 -11.14 6.89
CA ARG A 154 -30.45 -10.80 5.48
C ARG A 154 -29.32 -11.66 4.92
N PRO A 155 -29.49 -12.29 3.75
CA PRO A 155 -28.39 -12.95 3.08
C PRO A 155 -27.24 -11.97 2.96
N GLN A 156 -26.04 -12.43 3.32
CA GLN A 156 -24.83 -11.64 3.11
C GLN A 156 -24.82 -11.15 1.67
N MET A 157 -24.51 -9.86 1.45
CA MET A 157 -24.30 -9.33 0.11
C MET A 157 -23.15 -10.12 -0.50
N LYS A 158 -23.48 -11.21 -1.19
CA LYS A 158 -22.54 -12.02 -1.95
C LYS A 158 -22.20 -11.20 -3.17
N GLY A 159 -21.35 -10.18 -3.00
CA GLY A 159 -20.65 -9.59 -4.12
C GLY A 159 -20.04 -10.74 -4.89
N ARG A 160 -20.46 -10.91 -6.14
CA ARG A 160 -20.24 -12.05 -7.04
C ARG A 160 -19.13 -12.98 -6.52
N MET A 161 -19.47 -13.90 -5.61
CA MET A 161 -18.57 -14.99 -5.23
C MET A 161 -18.39 -15.76 -6.52
N GLY A 162 -17.24 -15.59 -7.16
CA GLY A 162 -17.07 -15.91 -8.56
C GLY A 162 -17.52 -17.33 -8.85
N HIS A 163 -18.13 -17.54 -10.03
CA HIS A 163 -18.05 -18.83 -10.71
C HIS A 163 -16.60 -19.11 -11.18
N GLY A 164 -15.62 -18.82 -10.33
CA GLY A 164 -14.25 -19.22 -10.55
C GLY A 164 -14.24 -20.74 -10.51
N LYS A 165 -13.72 -21.36 -11.57
CA LYS A 165 -13.36 -22.79 -11.59
C LYS A 165 -12.18 -23.10 -10.66
N GLY A 166 -12.10 -22.43 -9.51
CA GLY A 166 -11.17 -22.73 -8.46
C GLY A 166 -11.82 -23.74 -7.54
N ASN A 167 -11.30 -24.97 -7.52
CA ASN A 167 -11.55 -25.91 -6.43
C ASN A 167 -10.89 -25.38 -5.15
N GLY A 168 -11.41 -24.26 -4.63
CA GLY A 168 -11.03 -23.67 -3.35
C GLY A 168 -11.45 -24.62 -2.25
N LYS A 169 -10.63 -25.64 -1.99
CA LYS A 169 -10.62 -26.32 -0.69
C LYS A 169 -10.48 -25.22 0.34
N GLY A 170 -11.55 -24.99 1.11
CA GLY A 170 -11.60 -23.99 2.17
C GLY A 170 -10.29 -24.01 2.93
N MET A 171 -9.57 -22.89 2.86
CA MET A 171 -8.33 -22.75 3.61
C MET A 171 -8.67 -22.98 5.08
N GLY A 172 -8.04 -24.01 5.64
CA GLY A 172 -8.36 -24.53 6.95
C GLY A 172 -8.34 -23.42 7.99
N LYS A 173 -9.24 -23.56 8.96
CA LYS A 173 -9.22 -22.84 10.24
C LYS A 173 -7.87 -23.07 10.91
N ASN A 174 -6.85 -22.30 10.53
CA ASN A 174 -5.58 -22.36 11.21
C ASN A 174 -5.74 -21.54 12.49
N GLN A 175 -6.03 -22.27 13.57
CA GLN A 175 -6.14 -21.74 14.90
C GLN A 175 -4.75 -21.27 15.35
N ASN A 176 -4.56 -19.95 15.39
CA ASN A 176 -3.71 -19.24 16.35
C ASN A 176 -3.82 -17.73 16.05
N ALA A 177 -4.88 -17.11 16.57
CA ALA A 177 -5.02 -15.66 16.60
C ALA A 177 -4.15 -15.09 17.73
N ASN A 178 -2.84 -15.13 17.54
CA ASN A 178 -1.88 -14.28 18.26
C ASN A 178 -0.63 -14.10 17.40
N THR A 179 -0.81 -13.64 16.15
CA THR A 179 0.34 -13.33 15.29
C THR A 179 0.75 -11.89 15.62
N GLN A 180 1.84 -11.76 16.37
CA GLN A 180 2.51 -10.49 16.63
C GLN A 180 2.92 -9.86 15.28
N LEU A 181 2.65 -8.57 15.09
CA LEU A 181 3.03 -7.85 13.88
C LEU A 181 4.55 -7.88 13.69
N SER A 182 5.00 -8.11 12.45
CA SER A 182 6.41 -7.96 12.09
C SER A 182 6.90 -6.53 12.29
N GLU A 183 8.21 -6.32 12.40
CA GLU A 183 8.78 -4.98 12.60
C GLU A 183 8.43 -4.02 11.46
N LYS A 184 8.35 -4.53 10.22
CA LYS A 184 7.86 -3.75 9.07
C LYS A 184 6.42 -3.29 9.28
N GLU A 185 5.53 -4.19 9.70
CA GLU A 185 4.12 -3.88 9.93
C GLU A 185 3.93 -2.91 11.10
N ARG A 186 4.69 -3.08 12.18
CA ARG A 186 4.71 -2.16 13.33
C ARG A 186 5.15 -0.76 12.92
N GLY A 187 6.27 -0.65 12.20
CA GLY A 187 6.77 0.64 11.70
C GLY A 187 5.78 1.31 10.74
N MET A 188 5.16 0.55 9.84
CA MET A 188 4.09 1.05 8.97
C MET A 188 2.88 1.53 9.77
N GLN A 189 2.42 0.77 10.77
CA GLN A 189 1.29 1.15 11.61
C GLN A 189 1.56 2.47 12.36
N MET A 190 2.75 2.64 12.92
CA MET A 190 3.15 3.88 13.60
C MET A 190 3.17 5.08 12.63
N ALA A 191 3.75 4.91 11.43
CA ALA A 191 3.77 5.94 10.41
C ALA A 191 2.34 6.33 9.96
N GLN A 192 1.47 5.34 9.75
CA GLN A 192 0.13 5.56 9.22
C GLN A 192 -0.83 6.18 10.23
N THR A 193 -0.82 5.71 11.47
CA THR A 193 -1.63 6.30 12.54
C THR A 193 -1.17 7.73 12.86
N THR A 194 0.14 8.00 12.85
CA THR A 194 0.67 9.36 13.03
C THR A 194 0.29 10.28 11.86
N LYS A 195 0.38 9.77 10.62
CA LYS A 195 -0.08 10.49 9.43
C LYS A 195 -1.57 10.81 9.50
N ALA A 196 -2.39 9.87 9.95
CA ALA A 196 -3.83 10.04 10.09
C ALA A 196 -4.16 11.15 11.11
N GLU A 197 -3.52 11.16 12.27
CA GLU A 197 -3.77 12.17 13.29
C GLU A 197 -3.34 13.57 12.83
N LEU A 198 -2.17 13.69 12.18
CA LEU A 198 -1.73 14.96 11.57
C LEU A 198 -2.69 15.42 10.47
N GLY A 199 -3.10 14.49 9.59
CA GLY A 199 -4.02 14.76 8.48
C GLY A 199 -5.40 15.21 8.97
N LYS A 200 -5.95 14.54 9.98
CA LYS A 200 -7.23 14.89 10.61
C LYS A 200 -7.21 16.31 11.17
N ASN A 201 -6.18 16.65 11.95
CA ASN A 201 -6.05 18.00 12.53
C ASN A 201 -5.85 19.06 11.44
N LEU A 202 -4.99 18.81 10.46
CA LEU A 202 -4.76 19.71 9.32
C LEU A 202 -6.05 19.94 8.52
N MET A 203 -6.73 18.87 8.11
CA MET A 203 -7.95 18.96 7.31
C MET A 203 -9.07 19.65 8.08
N GLY A 204 -9.22 19.37 9.37
CA GLY A 204 -10.18 20.07 10.23
C GLY A 204 -9.93 21.58 10.28
N GLN A 205 -8.67 22.03 10.30
CA GLN A 205 -8.33 23.45 10.26
C GLN A 205 -8.57 24.08 8.88
N ILE A 206 -8.19 23.40 7.80
CA ILE A 206 -8.43 23.88 6.44
C ILE A 206 -9.94 24.05 6.20
N GLN A 207 -10.75 23.07 6.59
CA GLN A 207 -12.19 23.10 6.38
C GLN A 207 -12.88 24.22 7.19
N LYS A 208 -12.45 24.44 8.44
CA LYS A 208 -13.08 25.43 9.33
C LYS A 208 -12.58 26.85 9.09
N ASN A 209 -11.29 27.02 8.87
CA ASN A 209 -10.60 28.31 8.96
C ASN A 209 -9.77 28.65 7.71
N GLY A 210 -9.75 27.78 6.70
CA GLY A 210 -8.98 27.96 5.47
C GLY A 210 -7.49 27.65 5.60
N VAL A 211 -6.79 27.70 4.46
CA VAL A 211 -5.38 27.28 4.34
C VAL A 211 -4.44 28.17 5.15
N ILE A 212 -4.68 29.47 5.20
CA ILE A 212 -3.83 30.43 5.94
C ILE A 212 -3.83 30.13 7.44
N ALA A 213 -5.01 29.95 8.05
CA ALA A 213 -5.10 29.61 9.47
C ALA A 213 -4.54 28.21 9.77
N ALA A 214 -4.68 27.27 8.83
CA ALA A 214 -4.07 25.95 8.96
C ALA A 214 -2.52 26.00 9.02
N LEU A 215 -1.89 26.99 8.38
CA LEU A 215 -0.43 27.20 8.49
C LEU A 215 -0.02 27.62 9.90
N ASP A 216 -0.74 28.56 10.51
CA ASP A 216 -0.49 28.99 11.89
C ASP A 216 -0.64 27.81 12.86
N PHE A 217 -1.72 27.04 12.70
CA PHE A 217 -1.93 25.82 13.47
C PHE A 217 -0.77 24.84 13.31
N CYS A 218 -0.37 24.53 12.07
CA CYS A 218 0.68 23.55 11.81
C CYS A 218 2.06 24.00 12.32
N ASN A 219 2.34 25.31 12.28
CA ASN A 219 3.58 25.87 12.82
C ASN A 219 3.76 25.57 14.31
N ILE A 220 2.66 25.56 15.05
CA ILE A 220 2.67 25.34 16.50
C ILE A 220 2.44 23.87 16.85
N GLN A 221 1.45 23.22 16.21
CA GLN A 221 0.89 21.95 16.68
C GLN A 221 1.46 20.70 15.97
N ALA A 222 2.10 20.84 14.81
CA ALA A 222 2.54 19.66 14.05
C ALA A 222 3.62 18.83 14.76
N LEU A 223 4.53 19.46 15.51
CA LEU A 223 5.53 18.75 16.32
C LEU A 223 4.87 18.13 17.58
N PRO A 224 4.11 18.88 18.40
CA PRO A 224 3.37 18.29 19.53
C PRO A 224 2.49 17.09 19.18
N ILE A 225 1.79 17.11 18.03
CA ILE A 225 1.01 15.96 17.57
C ILE A 225 1.92 14.76 17.27
N THR A 226 3.07 15.00 16.65
CA THR A 226 4.05 13.93 16.36
C THR A 226 4.61 13.35 17.67
N ASP A 227 4.95 14.21 18.64
CA ASP A 227 5.48 13.80 19.94
C ASP A 227 4.43 13.04 20.78
N SER A 228 3.16 13.44 20.70
CA SER A 228 2.05 12.71 21.33
C SER A 228 1.93 11.29 20.76
N MET A 229 1.97 11.15 19.43
CA MET A 229 1.94 9.84 18.77
C MET A 229 3.18 9.00 19.08
N ALA A 230 4.35 9.63 19.21
CA ALA A 230 5.57 8.96 19.67
C ALA A 230 5.39 8.34 21.07
N ALA A 231 4.76 9.07 21.99
CA ALA A 231 4.43 8.58 23.33
C ALA A 231 3.41 7.43 23.30
N VAL A 232 2.33 7.56 22.51
CA VAL A 232 1.31 6.50 22.31
C VAL A 232 1.96 5.19 21.85
N HIS A 233 2.88 5.28 20.89
CA HIS A 233 3.56 4.11 20.31
C HIS A 233 4.79 3.64 21.10
N LYS A 234 5.19 4.37 22.15
CA LYS A 234 6.45 4.14 22.89
C LYS A 234 7.64 4.05 21.93
N ALA A 235 7.67 4.94 20.95
CA ALA A 235 8.63 4.98 19.86
C ALA A 235 9.19 6.40 19.71
N TYR A 236 10.34 6.54 19.06
CA TYR A 236 10.80 7.81 18.53
C TYR A 236 10.24 7.98 17.12
N ILE A 237 9.42 9.00 16.88
CA ILE A 237 8.80 9.23 15.57
C ILE A 237 9.19 10.62 15.07
N ARG A 238 9.75 10.69 13.87
CA ARG A 238 10.14 11.94 13.21
C ARG A 238 9.72 11.96 11.75
N ARG A 239 9.54 13.17 11.23
CA ARG A 239 9.44 13.44 9.78
C ARG A 239 10.66 14.24 9.37
N VAL A 240 11.44 13.75 8.43
CA VAL A 240 12.69 14.37 7.99
C VAL A 240 12.74 14.56 6.48
N THR A 241 13.53 15.53 6.02
CA THR A 241 13.57 15.95 4.61
C THR A 241 14.87 16.70 4.28
N ASP A 242 15.24 16.68 3.00
CA ASP A 242 16.27 17.50 2.36
C ASP A 242 15.83 18.97 2.14
N LYS A 243 14.50 19.21 2.05
CA LYS A 243 13.87 20.52 1.88
C LYS A 243 12.96 20.86 3.09
N PRO A 244 13.54 21.14 4.28
CA PRO A 244 12.78 21.41 5.48
C PRO A 244 12.02 22.75 5.41
N ARG A 245 10.77 22.75 5.91
CA ARG A 245 10.05 23.97 6.29
C ARG A 245 10.40 24.40 7.70
N ASN A 246 10.25 23.46 8.63
CA ASN A 246 10.77 23.58 9.97
C ASN A 246 12.21 23.02 9.98
N PRO A 247 13.24 23.79 10.37
CA PRO A 247 14.63 23.33 10.44
C PRO A 247 14.85 22.06 11.28
N LYS A 248 13.99 21.79 12.27
CA LYS A 248 14.05 20.56 13.10
C LYS A 248 13.80 19.27 12.31
N ASN A 249 13.23 19.38 11.11
CA ASN A 249 12.95 18.26 10.22
C ASN A 249 14.05 18.05 9.16
N LYS A 250 15.24 18.62 9.34
CA LYS A 250 16.37 18.36 8.45
C LYS A 250 16.83 16.90 8.59
N ALA A 251 16.91 16.19 7.46
CA ALA A 251 17.45 14.84 7.39
C ALA A 251 18.97 14.81 7.69
N ASN A 252 19.42 13.74 8.33
CA ASN A 252 20.84 13.43 8.50
C ASN A 252 21.45 12.77 7.24
N ALA A 253 22.76 12.49 7.26
CA ALA A 253 23.47 11.96 6.09
C ALA A 253 22.92 10.61 5.59
N THR A 254 22.58 9.70 6.49
CA THR A 254 21.99 8.39 6.15
C THR A 254 20.56 8.55 5.62
N GLU A 255 19.75 9.37 6.29
CA GLU A 255 18.38 9.67 5.89
C GLU A 255 18.30 10.32 4.51
N LEU A 256 19.28 11.15 4.13
CA LEU A 256 19.38 11.72 2.78
C LEU A 256 19.58 10.63 1.71
N GLN A 257 20.37 9.59 1.99
CA GLN A 257 20.55 8.47 1.05
C GLN A 257 19.24 7.69 0.86
N TYR A 258 18.51 7.44 1.95
CA TYR A 258 17.19 6.79 1.88
C TYR A 258 16.18 7.65 1.12
N LEU A 259 16.17 8.96 1.37
CA LEU A 259 15.30 9.90 0.67
C LEU A 259 15.56 9.91 -0.84
N GLU A 260 16.82 9.91 -1.28
CA GLU A 260 17.18 9.80 -2.70
C GLU A 260 16.79 8.45 -3.31
N ASN A 261 16.90 7.36 -2.55
CA ASN A 261 16.42 6.05 -2.99
C ASN A 261 14.89 6.05 -3.19
N PHE A 262 14.14 6.58 -2.23
CA PHE A 262 12.69 6.68 -2.35
C PHE A 262 12.25 7.58 -3.51
N LYS A 263 12.93 8.71 -3.74
CA LYS A 263 12.67 9.57 -4.91
C LYS A 263 12.76 8.78 -6.21
N LYS A 264 13.80 7.95 -6.37
CA LYS A 264 13.97 7.11 -7.56
C LYS A 264 12.87 6.06 -7.70
N GLN A 265 12.52 5.37 -6.62
CA GLN A 265 11.46 4.35 -6.64
C GLN A 265 10.10 4.94 -6.99
N VAL A 266 9.72 6.06 -6.34
CA VAL A 266 8.45 6.74 -6.60
C VAL A 266 8.42 7.30 -8.03
N ALA A 267 9.50 7.91 -8.52
CA ALA A 267 9.58 8.42 -9.88
C ALA A 267 9.53 7.31 -10.94
N ALA A 268 9.98 6.10 -10.62
CA ALA A 268 9.85 4.94 -11.49
C ALA A 268 8.41 4.38 -11.54
N GLY A 269 7.51 4.83 -10.65
CA GLY A 269 6.12 4.38 -10.60
C GLY A 269 5.96 2.91 -10.16
N GLY A 270 7.00 2.30 -9.59
CA GLY A 270 6.98 0.92 -9.11
C GLY A 270 6.67 0.81 -7.63
N GLU A 271 6.60 -0.43 -7.14
CA GLU A 271 6.44 -0.74 -5.72
C GLU A 271 7.51 -0.07 -4.85
N VAL A 272 7.08 0.53 -3.75
CA VAL A 272 7.95 1.25 -2.83
C VAL A 272 7.98 0.54 -1.50
N ASN A 273 9.11 -0.09 -1.19
CA ASN A 273 9.26 -0.85 0.05
C ASN A 273 9.90 0.03 1.14
N PRO A 274 9.35 0.03 2.37
CA PRO A 274 9.99 0.70 3.49
C PRO A 274 11.34 0.06 3.80
N ILE A 275 12.22 0.84 4.42
CA ILE A 275 13.53 0.38 4.88
C ILE A 275 13.43 0.03 6.36
N VAL A 276 13.87 -1.18 6.71
CA VAL A 276 13.91 -1.68 8.08
C VAL A 276 15.35 -2.02 8.42
N VAL A 277 15.89 -1.42 9.48
CA VAL A 277 17.27 -1.60 9.94
C VAL A 277 17.24 -2.15 11.37
N ALA A 278 17.77 -3.35 11.55
CA ALA A 278 17.90 -3.95 12.87
C ALA A 278 19.05 -3.30 13.65
N MET A 279 18.77 -2.88 14.89
CA MET A 279 19.67 -2.16 15.79
C MET A 279 19.71 -2.87 17.15
N GLY A 280 20.19 -4.12 17.19
CA GLY A 280 20.20 -4.91 18.42
C GLY A 280 18.78 -5.21 18.90
N ASN A 281 18.38 -4.63 20.04
CA ASN A 281 17.03 -4.75 20.60
C ASN A 281 16.04 -3.69 20.08
N GLU A 282 16.48 -2.84 19.16
CA GLU A 282 15.67 -1.82 18.51
C GLU A 282 15.63 -2.03 16.99
N THR A 283 14.65 -1.41 16.36
CA THR A 283 14.49 -1.33 14.92
C THR A 283 14.38 0.13 14.53
N GLU A 284 15.08 0.52 13.46
CA GLU A 284 14.81 1.75 12.73
C GLU A 284 14.00 1.45 11.47
N PHE A 285 12.99 2.27 11.24
CA PHE A 285 12.05 2.13 10.14
C PHE A 285 11.92 3.45 9.39
N TYR A 286 11.97 3.36 8.06
CA TYR A 286 11.84 4.50 7.17
C TYR A 286 10.84 4.25 6.05
N ASN A 287 9.96 5.23 5.81
CA ASN A 287 8.93 5.15 4.77
C ASN A 287 8.70 6.53 4.14
N PRO A 288 8.51 6.67 2.83
CA PRO A 288 8.41 7.99 2.22
C PRO A 288 7.09 8.68 2.52
N ILE A 289 7.16 10.01 2.53
CA ILE A 289 6.02 10.92 2.58
C ILE A 289 5.88 11.47 1.17
N VAL A 290 4.87 10.99 0.46
CA VAL A 290 4.62 11.35 -0.94
C VAL A 290 3.52 12.41 -1.01
N THR A 291 3.71 13.43 -1.85
CA THR A 291 2.75 14.52 -2.05
C THR A 291 1.52 14.06 -2.83
N ASN A 292 0.38 14.71 -2.53
CA ASN A 292 -0.84 14.65 -3.33
C ASN A 292 -1.34 16.07 -3.63
N SER A 293 -2.47 16.19 -4.33
CA SER A 293 -3.06 17.49 -4.72
C SER A 293 -3.26 18.44 -3.55
N MET A 294 -3.68 17.93 -2.37
CA MET A 294 -3.86 18.76 -1.17
C MET A 294 -2.52 19.31 -0.67
N CYS A 295 -1.46 18.51 -0.69
CA CYS A 295 -0.12 18.95 -0.28
C CYS A 295 0.34 20.18 -1.09
N LEU A 296 -0.03 20.25 -2.37
CA LEU A 296 0.44 21.29 -3.28
C LEU A 296 -0.10 22.68 -2.95
N LYS A 297 -1.20 22.77 -2.19
CA LYS A 297 -1.71 24.05 -1.67
C LYS A 297 -0.69 24.78 -0.79
N CYS A 298 0.23 24.05 -0.17
CA CYS A 298 1.29 24.60 0.70
C CYS A 298 2.71 24.28 0.23
N HIS A 299 2.89 23.27 -0.61
CA HIS A 299 4.19 22.76 -1.05
C HIS A 299 4.38 22.80 -2.58
N GLY A 300 3.37 23.23 -3.33
CA GLY A 300 3.40 23.26 -4.79
C GLY A 300 4.28 24.35 -5.38
N THR A 301 4.17 24.57 -6.69
CA THR A 301 4.95 25.59 -7.39
C THR A 301 4.38 26.99 -7.09
N PRO A 302 5.21 27.94 -6.60
CA PRO A 302 4.79 29.32 -6.41
C PRO A 302 4.13 29.92 -7.66
N GLY A 303 2.98 30.57 -7.49
CA GLY A 303 2.24 31.20 -8.59
C GLY A 303 1.48 30.21 -9.49
N LYS A 304 1.49 28.92 -9.15
CA LYS A 304 0.69 27.87 -9.80
C LYS A 304 -0.20 27.18 -8.77
N GLU A 305 0.23 26.05 -8.20
CA GLU A 305 -0.55 25.37 -7.16
C GLU A 305 -0.48 26.07 -5.80
N LEU A 306 0.65 26.75 -5.53
CA LEU A 306 0.88 27.53 -4.32
C LEU A 306 0.54 29.00 -4.56
N GLU A 307 -0.59 29.43 -4.00
CA GLU A 307 -1.09 30.79 -4.09
C GLU A 307 -0.18 31.81 -3.39
N THR A 308 -0.12 33.04 -3.92
CA THR A 308 0.73 34.13 -3.41
C THR A 308 0.49 34.43 -1.94
N LEU A 309 -0.77 34.51 -1.50
CA LEU A 309 -1.10 34.78 -0.09
C LEU A 309 -0.57 33.68 0.83
N THR A 310 -0.68 32.43 0.40
CA THR A 310 -0.17 31.27 1.15
C THR A 310 1.36 31.29 1.21
N LEU A 311 2.02 31.62 0.10
CA LEU A 311 3.48 31.79 0.07
C LEU A 311 3.95 32.89 1.03
N THR A 312 3.30 34.06 1.01
CA THR A 312 3.62 35.16 1.92
C THR A 312 3.52 34.73 3.38
N LYS A 313 2.42 34.03 3.74
CA LYS A 313 2.25 33.53 5.11
C LYS A 313 3.31 32.49 5.48
N ILE A 314 3.68 31.61 4.55
CA ILE A 314 4.77 30.65 4.76
C ILE A 314 6.09 31.38 5.04
N GLN A 315 6.42 32.42 4.28
CA GLN A 315 7.66 33.18 4.46
C GLN A 315 7.69 33.95 5.79
N GLU A 316 6.55 34.46 6.24
CA GLU A 316 6.39 35.08 7.56
C GLU A 316 6.68 34.09 8.70
N LEU A 317 6.05 32.91 8.66
CA LEU A 317 6.20 31.87 9.69
C LEU A 317 7.53 31.10 9.60
N TYR A 318 8.10 31.01 8.39
CA TYR A 318 9.28 30.21 8.09
C TYR A 318 10.21 30.98 7.12
N PRO A 319 10.99 31.95 7.61
CA PRO A 319 11.88 32.75 6.76
C PRO A 319 12.94 31.95 6.00
N MET A 320 13.23 30.72 6.44
CA MET A 320 14.18 29.79 5.82
C MET A 320 13.49 28.59 5.14
N ASP A 321 12.21 28.70 4.78
CA ASP A 321 11.47 27.62 4.13
C ASP A 321 12.16 27.16 2.84
N LYS A 322 12.26 25.85 2.68
CA LYS A 322 12.72 25.20 1.44
C LYS A 322 11.65 24.32 0.80
N ALA A 323 10.48 24.22 1.41
CA ALA A 323 9.49 23.19 1.13
C ALA A 323 8.48 23.56 0.03
N THR A 324 8.93 24.14 -1.07
CA THR A 324 8.07 24.55 -2.21
C THR A 324 8.57 23.94 -3.52
N GLY A 325 7.75 24.05 -4.57
CA GLY A 325 8.08 23.56 -5.91
C GLY A 325 7.91 22.05 -6.07
N TYR A 326 7.03 21.43 -5.29
CA TYR A 326 6.68 20.02 -5.47
C TYR A 326 5.56 19.83 -6.50
N GLY A 327 5.59 18.71 -7.22
CA GLY A 327 4.49 18.15 -7.99
C GLY A 327 3.73 17.08 -7.22
N GLU A 328 2.69 16.50 -7.82
CA GLU A 328 2.00 15.32 -7.28
C GLU A 328 2.90 14.08 -7.35
N ASN A 329 2.73 13.16 -6.41
CA ASN A 329 3.48 11.91 -6.36
C ASN A 329 5.00 12.12 -6.27
N GLU A 330 5.44 13.17 -5.57
CA GLU A 330 6.86 13.41 -5.29
C GLU A 330 7.18 13.15 -3.81
N VAL A 331 8.40 12.71 -3.54
CA VAL A 331 8.86 12.47 -2.16
C VAL A 331 9.15 13.81 -1.48
N ARG A 332 8.23 14.22 -0.60
CA ARG A 332 8.36 15.40 0.27
C ARG A 332 9.37 15.16 1.38
N GLY A 333 9.45 13.94 1.90
CA GLY A 333 10.33 13.58 3.01
C GLY A 333 10.16 12.11 3.36
N ILE A 334 10.62 11.71 4.53
CA ILE A 334 10.49 10.35 5.04
C ILE A 334 10.05 10.37 6.51
N TRP A 335 9.28 9.36 6.89
CA TRP A 335 9.18 8.93 8.28
C TRP A 335 10.51 8.32 8.71
N SER A 336 10.94 8.65 9.93
CA SER A 336 12.11 8.11 10.61
C SER A 336 11.65 7.69 11.99
N ILE A 337 11.49 6.38 12.19
CA ILE A 337 10.85 5.80 13.37
C ILE A 337 11.83 4.82 14.01
N ARG A 338 12.05 4.93 15.32
CA ARG A 338 12.83 3.97 16.10
C ARG A 338 12.01 3.41 17.25
N PHE A 339 12.00 2.09 17.41
CA PHE A 339 11.19 1.42 18.43
C PHE A 339 11.85 0.10 18.85
N LYS A 340 11.49 -0.40 20.04
CA LYS A 340 11.97 -1.70 20.53
C LYS A 340 11.38 -2.84 19.70
N ASN A 341 12.18 -3.87 19.45
CA ASN A 341 11.74 -5.08 18.78
C ASN A 341 10.60 -5.76 19.54
N SER A 342 9.82 -6.55 18.81
CA SER A 342 8.81 -7.43 19.36
C SER A 342 9.50 -8.48 20.23
N GLU A 343 8.98 -8.68 21.45
CA GLU A 343 9.45 -9.71 22.39
C GLU A 343 8.96 -11.09 22.01
#